data_AF-A0A7V6B5D6-F1
#
_entry.id   AF-A0A7V6B5D6-F1
#
_cell.length_a   1.000
_cell.length_b   1.000
_cell.length_c   1.000
_cell.angle_alpha   90.00
_cell.angle_beta   90.00
_cell.angle_gamma   90.00
#
_symmetry.space_group_name_H-M   'P 1'
#
loop_
_entity.id
_entity.type
_entity.pdbx_description
1 polymer ?
#
loop_
_entity_poly.entity_id
_entity_poly.type
_entity_poly.pdbx_seq_one_letter_code
_entity_poly.pdbx_strand_id
1 'polypeptide(L)'
;MSQFEVLKDLTESVKELLKSSLRDAGFTTVSVSTERPKKDNIKTLPMVSCYMYHVSFAPDYKERTDHLVTTYAKDGTLVEYYQDAPAYLYAQFIVSVFGNTQAEESLLLGFVVKTFLEHPILQGDLLKGNAFFPDDKVNLYQNIQADFN
;
A
#
# COMPACT_ATOMS: atom_id res chain seq x y z
N MET A 1 10.50 10.62 12.97
CA MET A 1 10.26 9.27 13.53
C MET A 1 9.11 8.51 12.81
N SER A 2 8.32 9.11 11.92
CA SER A 2 7.22 8.42 11.20
C SER A 2 7.66 7.57 10.00
N GLN A 3 8.86 7.77 9.45
CA GLN A 3 9.33 7.01 8.26
C GLN A 3 9.43 5.49 8.47
N PHE A 4 9.64 5.02 9.70
CA PHE A 4 9.70 3.56 9.96
C PHE A 4 8.33 2.89 9.86
N GLU A 5 7.25 3.67 9.83
CA GLU A 5 5.88 3.16 9.75
C GLU A 5 5.36 3.09 8.31
N VAL A 6 6.12 3.51 7.29
CA VAL A 6 5.67 3.56 5.87
C VAL A 6 5.07 2.24 5.41
N LEU A 7 5.69 1.09 5.72
CA LEU A 7 5.18 -0.22 5.30
C LEU A 7 3.87 -0.61 6.00
N LYS A 8 3.74 -0.25 7.29
CA LYS A 8 2.54 -0.47 8.09
C LYS A 8 1.40 0.43 7.59
N ASP A 9 1.70 1.70 7.37
CA ASP A 9 0.77 2.72 6.90
C ASP A 9 0.31 2.43 5.46
N LEU A 10 1.20 1.94 4.60
CA LEU A 10 0.85 1.42 3.27
C LEU A 10 -0.13 0.25 3.35
N THR A 11 0.15 -0.72 4.23
CA THR A 11 -0.71 -1.89 4.44
C THR A 11 -2.10 -1.47 4.91
N GLU A 12 -2.20 -0.50 5.83
CA GLU A 12 -3.49 0.03 6.27
C GLU A 12 -4.21 0.83 5.17
N SER A 13 -3.46 1.57 4.34
CA SER A 13 -4.02 2.31 3.20
C SER A 13 -4.69 1.36 2.19
N VAL A 14 -4.00 0.28 1.80
CA VAL A 14 -4.54 -0.74 0.89
C VAL A 14 -5.77 -1.42 1.48
N LYS A 15 -5.74 -1.73 2.78
CA LYS A 15 -6.87 -2.34 3.49
C LYS A 15 -8.10 -1.44 3.49
N GLU A 16 -7.95 -0.16 3.82
CA GLU A 16 -9.07 0.79 3.83
C GLU A 16 -9.58 1.09 2.42
N LEU A 17 -8.71 1.09 1.39
CA LEU A 17 -9.15 1.11 -0.02
C LEU A 17 -10.07 -0.07 -0.33
N LEU A 18 -9.65 -1.30 -0.04
CA LEU A 18 -10.44 -2.50 -0.33
C LEU A 18 -11.76 -2.50 0.46
N LYS A 19 -11.72 -2.14 1.73
CA LYS A 19 -12.89 -2.09 2.61
C LYS A 19 -13.91 -1.04 2.17
N SER A 20 -13.44 0.16 1.79
CA SER A 20 -14.33 1.20 1.26
C SER A 20 -14.94 0.77 -0.06
N SER A 21 -14.13 0.28 -1.00
CA SER A 21 -14.60 -0.20 -2.30
C SER A 21 -15.64 -1.32 -2.19
N LEU A 22 -15.38 -2.32 -1.34
CA LEU A 22 -16.33 -3.42 -1.09
C LEU A 22 -17.66 -2.89 -0.52
N ARG A 23 -17.61 -2.01 0.47
CA ARG A 23 -18.81 -1.41 1.07
C ARG A 23 -19.59 -0.61 0.03
N ASP A 24 -18.92 0.20 -0.77
CA ASP A 24 -19.55 1.07 -1.76
C ASP A 24 -20.18 0.26 -2.92
N ALA A 25 -19.66 -0.95 -3.19
CA ALA A 25 -20.25 -1.93 -4.09
C ALA A 25 -21.35 -2.81 -3.45
N GLY A 26 -21.68 -2.59 -2.17
CA GLY A 26 -22.75 -3.31 -1.45
C GLY A 26 -22.31 -4.57 -0.69
N PHE A 27 -21.01 -4.90 -0.68
CA PHE A 27 -20.47 -6.04 0.07
C PHE A 27 -20.22 -5.69 1.55
N THR A 28 -21.28 -5.48 2.32
CA THR A 28 -21.17 -4.99 3.72
C THR A 28 -20.70 -6.02 4.73
N THR A 29 -20.74 -7.32 4.38
CA THR A 29 -20.37 -8.43 5.27
C THR A 29 -18.96 -8.97 5.01
N VAL A 30 -18.31 -8.55 3.92
CA VAL A 30 -16.96 -9.00 3.57
C VAL A 30 -15.95 -8.34 4.49
N SER A 31 -15.19 -9.15 5.22
CA SER A 31 -14.10 -8.68 6.06
C SER A 31 -12.80 -8.52 5.25
N VAL A 32 -11.99 -7.51 5.57
CA VAL A 32 -10.65 -7.33 4.97
C VAL A 32 -9.59 -7.49 6.05
N SER A 33 -8.64 -8.40 5.83
CA SER A 33 -7.53 -8.68 6.74
C SER A 33 -6.19 -8.46 6.04
N THR A 34 -5.21 -7.96 6.77
CA THR A 34 -3.82 -7.81 6.30
C THR A 34 -2.86 -8.78 6.98
N GLU A 35 -3.39 -9.64 7.83
CA GLU A 35 -2.61 -10.70 8.46
C GLU A 35 -2.30 -11.82 7.46
N ARG A 36 -1.23 -12.58 7.75
CA ARG A 36 -0.89 -13.77 6.97
C ARG A 36 -2.10 -14.72 6.95
N PRO A 37 -2.55 -15.21 5.79
CA PRO A 37 -3.68 -16.12 5.69
C PRO A 37 -3.28 -17.49 6.25
N LYS A 38 -3.55 -17.71 7.53
CA LYS A 38 -3.46 -19.00 8.23
C LYS A 38 -4.85 -19.39 8.68
N LYS A 39 -5.07 -20.69 8.90
CA LYS A 39 -6.36 -21.24 9.36
C LYS A 39 -6.92 -20.49 10.57
N ASP A 40 -6.07 -20.09 11.53
CA ASP A 40 -6.48 -19.39 12.75
C ASP A 40 -6.87 -17.91 12.53
N ASN A 41 -6.41 -17.33 11.41
CA ASN A 41 -6.65 -15.92 11.07
C ASN A 41 -7.89 -15.74 10.18
N ILE A 42 -8.38 -16.83 9.56
CA ILE A 42 -9.60 -16.84 8.75
C ILE A 42 -10.79 -17.10 9.68
N LYS A 43 -11.27 -16.04 10.34
CA LYS A 43 -12.30 -16.14 11.39
C LYS A 43 -13.73 -15.97 10.87
N THR A 44 -13.92 -15.17 9.83
CA THR A 44 -15.23 -14.76 9.32
C THR A 44 -15.24 -14.85 7.81
N LEU A 45 -16.24 -15.52 7.23
CA LEU A 45 -16.43 -15.58 5.78
C LEU A 45 -17.67 -14.76 5.39
N PRO A 46 -17.64 -14.06 4.24
CA PRO A 46 -16.52 -13.94 3.31
C PRO A 46 -15.39 -13.01 3.82
N MET A 47 -14.15 -13.30 3.42
CA MET A 47 -12.96 -12.53 3.78
C MET A 47 -12.04 -12.32 2.57
N VAL A 48 -11.51 -11.10 2.45
CA VAL A 48 -10.38 -10.77 1.58
C VAL A 48 -9.13 -10.59 2.46
N SER A 49 -8.09 -11.40 2.21
CA SER A 49 -6.77 -11.24 2.80
C SER A 49 -5.86 -10.51 1.83
N CYS A 50 -5.21 -9.43 2.27
CA CYS A 50 -4.21 -8.67 1.53
C CYS A 50 -2.92 -8.60 2.36
N TYR A 51 -2.06 -9.60 2.20
CA TYR A 51 -0.88 -9.79 3.03
C TYR A 51 0.40 -9.37 2.30
N MET A 52 1.15 -8.42 2.86
CA MET A 52 2.48 -8.07 2.36
C MET A 52 3.47 -9.19 2.70
N TYR A 53 3.94 -9.93 1.70
CA TYR A 53 4.80 -11.10 1.92
C TYR A 53 6.28 -10.82 1.69
N HIS A 54 6.60 -9.77 0.93
CA HIS A 54 7.97 -9.45 0.55
C HIS A 54 8.14 -7.96 0.27
N VAL A 55 9.32 -7.44 0.56
CA VAL A 55 9.75 -6.08 0.24
C VAL A 55 11.11 -6.17 -0.43
N SER A 56 11.27 -5.53 -1.57
CA SER A 56 12.54 -5.47 -2.30
C SER A 56 12.87 -4.05 -2.70
N PHE A 57 14.15 -3.73 -2.83
CA PHE A 57 14.56 -2.51 -3.52
C PHE A 57 14.10 -2.56 -4.98
N ALA A 58 13.69 -1.42 -5.52
CA ALA A 58 13.37 -1.29 -6.93
C ALA A 58 14.66 -1.52 -7.75
N PRO A 59 14.74 -2.56 -8.58
CA PRO A 59 15.96 -2.93 -9.29
C PRO A 59 16.40 -1.87 -10.31
N ASP A 60 15.43 -1.10 -10.83
CA ASP A 60 15.67 -0.02 -11.79
C ASP A 60 16.07 1.30 -11.12
N TYR A 61 15.97 1.37 -9.79
CA TYR A 61 16.40 2.54 -9.05
C TYR A 61 17.92 2.50 -8.84
N LYS A 62 18.62 3.27 -9.67
CA LYS A 62 20.04 3.57 -9.47
C LYS A 62 20.13 4.81 -8.60
N GLU A 63 20.58 4.64 -7.36
CA GLU A 63 20.83 5.76 -6.45
C GLU A 63 21.67 6.84 -7.11
N ARG A 64 21.29 8.10 -6.89
CA ARG A 64 22.14 9.26 -7.16
C ARG A 64 22.54 9.88 -5.83
N THR A 65 23.84 10.13 -5.74
CA THR A 65 24.66 10.88 -4.78
C THR A 65 23.91 11.60 -3.65
N ASP A 66 24.41 11.47 -2.42
CA ASP A 66 23.98 12.21 -1.24
C ASP A 66 23.80 13.72 -1.55
N HIS A 67 22.74 14.30 -1.01
CA HIS A 67 22.45 15.72 -1.17
C HIS A 67 22.60 16.45 0.16
N LEU A 68 23.23 17.63 0.13
CA LEU A 68 23.34 18.50 1.30
C LEU A 68 21.96 19.12 1.58
N VAL A 69 21.42 18.84 2.76
CA VAL A 69 20.10 19.34 3.19
C VAL A 69 20.30 20.28 4.37
N THR A 70 19.65 21.44 4.30
CA THR A 70 19.63 22.44 5.37
C THR A 70 18.29 22.34 6.12
N THR A 71 18.32 22.06 7.42
CA THR A 71 17.12 22.02 8.28
C THR A 71 17.27 22.91 9.52
N TYR A 72 16.18 23.15 10.23
CA TYR A 72 16.19 23.82 11.53
C TYR A 72 16.30 22.79 12.65
N ALA A 73 17.33 22.92 13.48
CA ALA A 73 17.41 22.20 14.75
C ALA A 73 16.35 22.71 15.73
N LYS A 74 16.14 21.95 16.82
CA LYS A 74 15.12 22.27 17.84
C LYS A 74 15.33 23.62 18.54
N ASP A 75 16.55 24.14 18.49
CA ASP A 75 16.93 25.45 19.01
C ASP A 75 16.83 26.59 17.98
N GLY A 76 16.34 26.29 16.77
CA GLY A 76 16.18 27.25 15.67
C GLY A 76 17.46 27.51 14.87
N THR A 77 18.57 26.81 15.17
CA THR A 77 19.80 26.93 14.37
C THR A 77 19.68 26.19 13.04
N LEU A 78 20.29 26.74 11.99
CA LEU A 78 20.40 26.08 10.70
C LEU A 78 21.50 25.01 10.78
N VAL A 79 21.14 23.77 10.48
CA VAL A 79 22.06 22.64 10.45
C VAL A 79 22.05 22.04 9.06
N GLU A 80 23.24 21.87 8.49
CA GLU A 80 23.45 21.19 7.22
C GLU A 80 23.99 19.79 7.46
N TYR A 81 23.37 18.79 6.83
CA TYR A 81 23.86 17.42 6.84
C TYR A 81 23.64 16.77 5.47
N TYR A 82 24.48 15.78 5.16
CA TYR A 82 24.29 14.95 3.97
C TYR A 82 23.17 13.95 4.25
N GLN A 83 22.15 13.96 3.41
CA GLN A 83 21.04 13.02 3.46
C GLN A 83 21.24 11.96 2.36
N ASP A 84 21.17 10.69 2.75
CA ASP A 84 21.15 9.57 1.83
C ASP A 84 19.97 9.70 0.86
N ALA A 85 20.18 9.26 -0.39
CA ALA A 85 19.12 9.22 -1.38
C ALA A 85 17.92 8.39 -0.88
N PRO A 86 16.67 8.80 -1.17
CA PRO A 86 15.51 8.01 -0.79
C PRO A 86 15.55 6.64 -1.46
N ALA A 87 15.32 5.58 -0.70
CA ALA A 87 15.24 4.22 -1.22
C ALA A 87 13.85 3.96 -1.80
N TYR A 88 13.81 3.57 -3.08
CA TYR A 88 12.58 3.10 -3.71
C TYR A 88 12.41 1.61 -3.44
N LEU A 89 11.26 1.25 -2.86
CA LEU A 89 10.92 -0.11 -2.47
C LEU A 89 9.69 -0.59 -3.23
N TYR A 90 9.69 -1.87 -3.60
CA TYR A 90 8.53 -2.60 -4.04
C TYR A 90 7.97 -3.41 -2.88
N ALA A 91 6.75 -3.07 -2.47
CA ALA A 91 5.98 -3.85 -1.51
C ALA A 91 5.11 -4.86 -2.27
N GLN A 92 5.36 -6.15 -2.07
CA GLN A 92 4.66 -7.22 -2.76
C GLN A 92 3.57 -7.80 -1.85
N PHE A 93 2.33 -7.72 -2.31
CA PHE A 93 1.15 -8.23 -1.63
C PHE A 93 0.64 -9.51 -2.30
N ILE A 94 0.23 -10.48 -1.48
CA ILE A 94 -0.61 -11.60 -1.91
C ILE A 94 -2.05 -11.24 -1.52
N VAL A 95 -2.94 -11.28 -2.52
CA VAL A 95 -4.38 -11.19 -2.27
C VAL A 95 -5.02 -12.56 -2.38
N SER A 96 -5.80 -12.93 -1.38
CA SER A 96 -6.54 -14.20 -1.32
C SER A 96 -7.96 -13.93 -0.86
N VAL A 97 -8.91 -14.65 -1.43
CA VAL A 97 -10.32 -14.55 -1.05
C VAL A 97 -10.75 -15.88 -0.46
N PHE A 98 -11.46 -15.81 0.66
CA PHE A 98 -12.08 -16.95 1.32
C PHE A 98 -13.58 -16.69 1.35
N GLY A 99 -14.33 -17.45 0.56
CA GLY A 99 -15.79 -17.32 0.45
C GLY A 99 -16.49 -18.54 1.03
N ASN A 100 -17.83 -18.46 1.09
CA ASN A 100 -18.67 -19.61 1.40
C ASN A 100 -18.82 -20.55 0.20
N THR A 101 -18.60 -20.02 -1.01
CA THR A 101 -18.69 -20.77 -2.27
C THR A 101 -17.59 -20.31 -3.23
N GLN A 102 -17.19 -21.19 -4.16
CA GLN A 102 -16.21 -20.86 -5.19
C GLN A 102 -16.66 -19.71 -6.11
N ALA A 103 -17.96 -19.58 -6.34
CA ALA A 103 -18.52 -18.49 -7.14
C ALA A 103 -18.36 -17.14 -6.44
N GLU A 104 -18.60 -17.09 -5.12
CA GLU A 104 -18.37 -15.89 -4.30
C GLU A 104 -16.88 -15.52 -4.27
N GLU A 105 -15.98 -16.52 -4.15
CA GLU A 105 -14.54 -16.29 -4.21
C GLU A 105 -14.10 -15.66 -5.54
N SER A 106 -14.59 -16.20 -6.65
CA SER A 106 -14.27 -15.71 -8.00
C SER A 106 -14.78 -14.28 -8.22
N LEU A 107 -16.01 -14.00 -7.75
CA LEU A 107 -16.62 -12.67 -7.84
C LEU A 107 -15.82 -11.62 -7.06
N LEU A 108 -15.52 -11.92 -5.80
CA LEU A 108 -14.79 -11.01 -4.92
C LEU A 108 -13.35 -10.81 -5.40
N LEU A 109 -12.69 -11.86 -5.91
CA LEU A 109 -11.36 -11.72 -6.49
C LEU A 109 -11.37 -10.81 -7.72
N GLY A 110 -12.36 -10.97 -8.61
CA GLY A 110 -12.55 -10.07 -9.75
C GLY A 110 -12.81 -8.63 -9.33
N PHE A 111 -13.57 -8.43 -8.25
CA PHE A 111 -13.82 -7.10 -7.68
C PHE A 111 -12.55 -6.46 -7.11
N VAL A 112 -11.70 -7.22 -6.40
CA VAL A 112 -10.40 -6.73 -5.90
C VAL A 112 -9.53 -6.28 -7.08
N VAL A 113 -9.39 -7.11 -8.12
CA VAL A 113 -8.61 -6.75 -9.31
C VAL A 113 -9.13 -5.46 -9.94
N LYS A 114 -10.44 -5.35 -10.13
CA LYS A 114 -11.08 -4.13 -10.62
C LYS A 114 -10.75 -2.92 -9.74
N THR A 115 -10.82 -3.07 -8.42
CA THR A 115 -10.53 -1.99 -7.45
C THR A 115 -9.12 -1.44 -7.64
N PHE A 116 -8.11 -2.31 -7.80
CA PHE A 116 -6.73 -1.87 -8.04
C PHE A 116 -6.54 -1.20 -9.41
N LEU A 117 -7.26 -1.65 -10.43
CA LEU A 117 -7.21 -1.02 -11.75
C LEU A 117 -7.88 0.36 -11.77
N GLU A 118 -8.93 0.55 -10.99
CA GLU A 118 -9.62 1.85 -10.84
C GLU A 118 -8.85 2.82 -9.92
N HIS A 119 -8.00 2.30 -9.03
CA HIS A 119 -7.17 3.08 -8.12
C HIS A 119 -5.68 2.74 -8.28
N PRO A 120 -5.07 3.03 -9.44
CA PRO A 120 -3.67 2.66 -9.70
C PRO A 120 -2.69 3.43 -8.81
N ILE A 121 -3.10 4.60 -8.29
CA ILE A 121 -2.30 5.49 -7.44
C ILE A 121 -3.09 5.83 -6.18
N LEU A 122 -2.50 5.59 -5.00
CA LEU A 122 -2.97 6.12 -3.73
C LEU A 122 -2.35 7.50 -3.49
N GLN A 123 -3.18 8.47 -3.14
CA GLN A 123 -2.77 9.83 -2.82
C GLN A 123 -3.81 10.48 -1.90
N GLY A 124 -3.40 11.54 -1.19
CA GLY A 124 -4.28 12.31 -0.31
C GLY A 124 -4.96 11.43 0.73
N ASP A 125 -6.29 11.53 0.84
CA ASP A 125 -7.09 10.83 1.85
C ASP A 125 -7.01 9.30 1.79
N LEU A 126 -6.53 8.73 0.68
CA LEU A 126 -6.32 7.29 0.55
C LEU A 126 -5.05 6.80 1.27
N LEU A 127 -4.07 7.69 1.49
CA LEU A 127 -2.87 7.40 2.27
C LEU A 127 -3.20 7.56 3.76
N LYS A 128 -3.26 6.43 4.47
CA LYS A 128 -3.56 6.36 5.89
C LYS A 128 -2.28 6.35 6.72
N GLY A 129 -2.39 6.85 7.95
CA GLY A 129 -1.28 6.91 8.90
C GLY A 129 -0.59 8.27 8.92
N ASN A 130 0.66 8.29 9.41
CA ASN A 130 1.44 9.51 9.62
C ASN A 130 2.80 9.48 8.89
N ALA A 131 3.08 8.40 8.17
CA ALA A 131 4.33 8.21 7.46
C ALA A 131 4.40 8.96 6.12
N PHE A 132 3.26 9.28 5.52
CA PHE A 132 3.17 9.93 4.22
C PHE A 132 3.05 11.45 4.32
N PHE A 133 3.68 12.15 3.39
CA PHE A 133 3.45 13.57 3.16
C PHE A 133 2.17 13.80 2.35
N PRO A 134 1.55 15.00 2.42
CA PRO A 134 0.30 15.29 1.73
C PRO A 134 0.34 15.12 0.20
N ASP A 135 1.52 15.27 -0.39
CA ASP A 135 1.79 15.19 -1.83
C ASP A 135 2.34 13.83 -2.27
N ASP A 136 2.53 12.89 -1.34
CA ASP A 136 2.99 11.54 -1.65
C ASP A 136 2.00 10.82 -2.57
N LYS A 137 2.57 10.00 -3.47
CA LYS A 137 1.83 9.15 -4.38
C LYS A 137 2.42 7.74 -4.34
N VAL A 138 1.57 6.76 -4.08
CA VAL A 138 1.98 5.36 -4.05
C VAL A 138 1.31 4.60 -5.18
N ASN A 139 2.10 3.99 -6.07
CA ASN A 139 1.60 3.17 -7.16
C ASN A 139 1.24 1.77 -6.63
N LEU A 140 -0.03 1.37 -6.72
CA LEU A 140 -0.50 0.03 -6.34
C LEU A 140 -0.29 -1.00 -7.42
N TYR A 141 -0.47 -0.56 -8.65
CA TYR A 141 -0.16 -1.33 -9.83
C TYR A 141 0.82 -0.49 -10.63
N GLN A 142 1.99 -1.05 -10.95
CA GLN A 142 2.84 -0.49 -11.99
C GLN A 142 2.10 -0.69 -13.30
N ASN A 143 1.18 0.21 -13.61
CA ASN A 143 0.62 0.25 -14.94
C ASN A 143 1.77 0.62 -15.85
N ILE A 144 2.15 -0.35 -16.66
CA ILE A 144 3.24 -0.28 -17.61
C ILE A 144 2.93 0.90 -18.54
N GLN A 145 3.54 2.05 -18.28
CA GLN A 145 3.86 3.04 -19.32
C GLN A 145 4.92 2.43 -20.26
N ALA A 146 4.60 1.29 -20.88
CA ALA A 146 5.17 0.90 -22.17
C ALA A 146 4.25 1.31 -23.32
N ASP A 147 3.05 1.85 -23.03
CA ASP A 147 2.20 2.49 -24.03
C ASP A 147 2.07 4.00 -23.71
N PHE A 148 2.54 4.82 -24.65
CA PHE A 148 2.47 6.30 -24.74
C PHE A 148 3.55 7.13 -24.03
N ASN A 149 4.80 7.05 -24.51
CA ASN A 149 5.49 8.10 -25.30
C ASN A 149 6.98 7.79 -25.49
#